data_AF-A0A964HUQ8-F1
#
_entry.id   AF-A0A964HUQ8-F1
#
_cell.length_a   1.000
_cell.length_b   1.000
_cell.length_c   1.000
_cell.angle_alpha   90.00
_cell.angle_beta   90.00
_cell.angle_gamma   90.00
#
_symmetry.space_group_name_H-M   'P 1'
#
loop_
_entity.id
_entity.type
_entity.pdbx_description
1 polymer ?
#
loop_
_entity_poly.entity_id
_entity_poly.type
_entity_poly.pdbx_seq_one_letter_code
_entity_poly.pdbx_strand_id
1 'polypeptide(L)'
;MKKNWSFTSESTLLSQVTFCVVDLETTGSSSAFGAITEIGAVKYRGGEEVSRFGTLINPGQPIPANIVMLTGISSSMVADAPRIEDVLDIFLDFVQGTVLVAHNARFDVGFLNAALERHGYDPLSNAIVDTVTLARRLVRSEVPNCKLSTLAAHFNFPHQPIHRAMDDVLATGDLLHYLIERAAAFGVYDIDDLVALPSLGAHPESQKLKMTEDLPRGPGVYLFLDLAGEVLYVGKATNVRTRVRSYFSTSETRKKVGSLLKLVHSIQCIETPDAVTAEVFELRIIRRLRPRYNYAGTRSEKYCYVRLTTDEEWPRLVVSKVPSAKGIMLGPIRTRGMARDVVDAIESVLPLSRCTIRMGRNYVAPEDASVCSAARLGLAQCPCSGSGDASTYAIVVDTVARNMRGESDEVVSLLTARMMEHSNNQRFEEAARSRNRIDSLNTALFRQRQADALRQQGDLELSVGHISYQISAGILQSTTINGLKITPESVELPTIKQDLRALLQVPIGEAHVKVLDEVMCVARLVESLG
;
A
#
# COMPACT_ATOMS: atom_id res chain seq x y z
N MET A 1 9.34 -6.18 -3.94
CA MET A 1 7.89 -6.42 -4.09
C MET A 1 7.19 -5.11 -4.41
N LYS A 2 6.87 -4.88 -5.69
CA LYS A 2 6.00 -3.78 -6.13
C LYS A 2 4.56 -4.21 -5.82
N LYS A 3 3.83 -3.47 -4.97
CA LYS A 3 2.38 -3.66 -4.84
C LYS A 3 1.75 -3.13 -6.12
N ASN A 4 1.44 -4.04 -7.05
CA ASN A 4 0.57 -3.72 -8.18
C ASN A 4 -0.80 -3.38 -7.59
N TRP A 5 -1.27 -2.18 -7.88
CA TRP A 5 -2.57 -1.69 -7.46
C TRP A 5 -3.59 -2.17 -8.49
N SER A 6 -4.21 -3.34 -8.26
CA SER A 6 -5.37 -3.79 -9.03
C SER A 6 -6.59 -2.97 -8.60
N PHE A 7 -7.18 -2.22 -9.53
CA PHE A 7 -8.35 -1.36 -9.31
C PHE A 7 -9.68 -2.13 -9.32
N THR A 8 -9.80 -3.14 -8.46
CA THR A 8 -11.10 -3.76 -8.15
C THR A 8 -11.14 -4.01 -6.63
N SER A 9 -11.80 -3.13 -5.90
CA SER A 9 -11.76 -3.09 -4.42
C SER A 9 -13.15 -3.01 -3.78
N GLU A 10 -14.12 -3.74 -4.33
CA GLU A 10 -15.36 -3.97 -3.59
C GLU A 10 -15.14 -5.17 -2.67
N SER A 11 -15.28 -4.93 -1.36
CA SER A 11 -15.24 -5.99 -0.36
C SER A 11 -16.47 -6.87 -0.51
N THR A 12 -16.30 -8.19 -0.45
CA THR A 12 -17.42 -9.13 -0.62
C THR A 12 -18.37 -9.05 0.58
N LEU A 13 -19.68 -8.88 0.31
CA LEU A 13 -20.72 -8.94 1.34
C LEU A 13 -20.71 -10.29 2.06
N LEU A 14 -20.91 -10.28 3.38
CA LEU A 14 -20.85 -11.50 4.20
C LEU A 14 -21.83 -12.59 3.72
N SER A 15 -22.98 -12.21 3.17
CA SER A 15 -23.97 -13.13 2.60
C SER A 15 -23.46 -13.88 1.36
N GLN A 16 -22.48 -13.33 0.66
CA GLN A 16 -21.90 -13.92 -0.55
C GLN A 16 -20.60 -14.68 -0.29
N VAL A 17 -19.97 -14.46 0.88
CA VAL A 17 -18.75 -15.15 1.31
C VAL A 17 -19.06 -16.60 1.65
N THR A 18 -18.18 -17.50 1.21
CA THR A 18 -18.15 -18.89 1.68
C THR A 18 -17.16 -18.99 2.84
N PHE A 19 -17.68 -19.20 4.05
CA PHE A 19 -16.89 -19.46 5.24
C PHE A 19 -16.63 -20.95 5.35
N CYS A 20 -15.38 -21.37 5.54
CA CYS A 20 -15.02 -22.75 5.83
C CYS A 20 -14.56 -22.82 7.28
N VAL A 21 -15.45 -23.30 8.15
CA VAL A 21 -15.14 -23.55 9.57
C VAL A 21 -14.33 -24.83 9.66
N VAL A 22 -13.19 -24.78 10.34
CA VAL A 22 -12.24 -25.89 10.48
C VAL A 22 -11.86 -26.05 11.94
N ASP A 23 -11.74 -27.31 12.37
CA ASP A 23 -11.21 -27.71 13.68
C ASP A 23 -10.37 -28.97 13.51
N LEU A 24 -9.33 -29.11 14.34
CA LEU A 24 -8.39 -30.23 14.31
C LEU A 24 -8.25 -30.88 15.67
N GLU A 25 -8.25 -32.22 15.68
CA GLU A 25 -7.69 -32.98 16.80
C GLU A 25 -6.24 -33.36 16.51
N THR A 26 -5.40 -33.32 17.54
CA THR A 26 -3.94 -33.47 17.38
C THR A 26 -3.33 -34.29 18.51
N THR A 27 -2.14 -34.85 18.28
CA THR A 27 -1.40 -35.62 19.30
C THR A 27 -0.76 -34.75 20.39
N GLY A 28 -0.89 -33.42 20.34
CA GLY A 28 -0.31 -32.49 21.29
C GLY A 28 -0.49 -31.03 20.91
N SER A 29 -0.06 -30.10 21.77
CA SER A 29 -0.37 -28.68 21.62
C SER A 29 0.60 -27.86 20.73
N SER A 30 1.62 -28.51 20.16
CA SER A 30 2.66 -27.84 19.36
C SER A 30 2.73 -28.40 17.95
N SER A 31 2.55 -27.56 16.93
CA SER A 31 2.62 -27.97 15.52
C SER A 31 4.02 -28.39 15.06
N ALA A 32 5.05 -28.05 15.85
CA ALA A 32 6.44 -28.45 15.59
C ALA A 32 6.69 -29.94 15.90
N PHE A 33 5.96 -30.53 16.84
CA PHE A 33 6.17 -31.91 17.32
C PHE A 33 4.91 -32.79 17.23
N GLY A 34 3.73 -32.19 17.27
CA GLY A 34 2.45 -32.87 17.18
C GLY A 34 2.07 -33.19 15.73
N ALA A 35 1.18 -34.16 15.58
CA ALA A 35 0.57 -34.55 14.32
C ALA A 35 -0.96 -34.45 14.42
N ILE A 36 -1.62 -34.30 13.27
CA ILE A 36 -3.09 -34.23 13.17
C ILE A 36 -3.65 -35.65 13.26
N THR A 37 -4.74 -35.84 14.02
CA THR A 37 -5.45 -37.13 14.19
C THR A 37 -6.87 -37.10 13.64
N GLU A 38 -7.48 -35.92 13.51
CA GLU A 38 -8.78 -35.73 12.87
C GLU A 38 -8.83 -34.32 12.24
N ILE A 39 -9.47 -34.21 11.08
CA ILE A 39 -9.85 -32.92 10.48
C ILE A 39 -11.37 -32.89 10.38
N GLY A 40 -11.99 -31.81 10.87
CA GLY A 40 -13.37 -31.44 10.58
C GLY A 40 -13.38 -30.14 9.80
N ALA A 41 -14.24 -30.05 8.78
CA ALA A 41 -14.50 -28.81 8.08
C ALA A 41 -15.93 -28.72 7.52
N VAL A 42 -16.58 -27.56 7.66
CA VAL A 42 -17.90 -27.28 7.10
C VAL A 42 -17.89 -25.92 6.40
N LYS A 43 -18.42 -25.89 5.18
CA LYS A 43 -18.64 -24.65 4.44
C LYS A 43 -20.03 -24.10 4.70
N TYR A 44 -20.10 -22.81 4.99
CA TYR A 44 -21.32 -22.03 5.08
C TYR A 44 -21.34 -20.92 4.05
N ARG A 45 -22.50 -20.68 3.43
CA ARG A 45 -22.72 -19.52 2.56
C ARG A 45 -24.14 -19.02 2.74
N GLY A 46 -24.29 -17.72 3.01
CA GLY A 46 -25.60 -17.13 3.28
C GLY A 46 -26.30 -17.68 4.53
N GLY A 47 -25.55 -18.26 5.47
CA GLY A 47 -26.07 -18.89 6.68
C GLY A 47 -26.39 -20.39 6.55
N GLU A 48 -26.31 -20.95 5.34
CA GLU A 48 -26.63 -22.36 5.08
C GLU A 48 -25.38 -23.22 4.93
N GLU A 49 -25.43 -24.46 5.42
CA GLU A 49 -24.37 -25.47 5.18
C GLU A 49 -24.38 -25.88 3.70
N VAL A 50 -23.21 -25.76 3.05
CA VAL A 50 -23.06 -26.03 1.61
C VAL A 50 -22.34 -27.34 1.35
N SER A 51 -21.38 -27.70 2.21
CA SER A 51 -20.60 -28.93 2.07
C SER A 51 -19.83 -29.21 3.36
N ARG A 52 -19.52 -30.49 3.60
CA ARG A 52 -18.79 -30.97 4.77
C ARG A 52 -17.65 -31.87 4.36
N PHE A 53 -16.53 -31.78 5.06
CA PHE A 53 -15.37 -32.63 4.93
C PHE A 53 -14.96 -33.09 6.33
N GLY A 54 -14.68 -34.38 6.49
CA GLY A 54 -14.23 -34.92 7.76
C GLY A 54 -13.49 -36.23 7.57
N THR A 55 -12.35 -36.38 8.23
CA THR A 55 -11.59 -37.64 8.20
C THR A 55 -10.76 -37.79 9.47
N LEU A 56 -10.67 -39.03 9.96
CA LEU A 56 -9.57 -39.43 10.84
C LEU A 56 -8.27 -39.45 10.03
N ILE A 57 -7.15 -39.24 10.73
CA ILE A 57 -5.82 -39.25 10.15
C ILE A 57 -4.92 -40.13 11.00
N ASN A 58 -4.17 -41.01 10.36
CA ASN A 58 -3.11 -41.74 11.00
C ASN A 58 -1.92 -40.78 11.23
N PRO A 59 -1.61 -40.41 12.49
CA PRO A 59 -0.57 -39.43 12.79
C PRO A 59 0.86 -39.99 12.60
N GLY A 60 1.00 -41.28 12.30
CA GLY A 60 2.29 -41.97 12.19
C GLY A 60 3.04 -42.11 13.52
N GLN A 61 2.42 -41.75 14.64
CA GLN A 61 3.00 -41.79 15.99
C GLN A 61 1.95 -42.17 17.06
N PRO A 62 2.37 -42.69 18.22
CA PRO A 62 1.44 -43.00 19.30
C PRO A 62 0.71 -41.75 19.80
N ILE A 63 -0.60 -41.86 20.06
CA ILE A 63 -1.40 -40.80 20.68
C ILE A 63 -1.23 -40.87 22.20
N PRO A 64 -0.77 -39.80 22.89
CA PRO A 64 -0.62 -39.80 24.34
C PRO A 64 -1.94 -40.04 25.07
N ALA A 65 -1.92 -40.77 26.19
CA ALA A 65 -3.12 -41.17 26.93
C ALA A 65 -3.99 -39.98 27.38
N ASN A 66 -3.38 -38.85 27.74
CA ASN A 66 -4.11 -37.63 28.10
C ASN A 66 -4.87 -37.01 26.91
N ILE A 67 -4.39 -37.19 25.68
CA ILE A 67 -5.07 -36.75 24.45
C ILE A 67 -6.20 -37.71 24.11
N VAL A 68 -5.99 -39.03 24.25
CA VAL A 68 -7.06 -40.03 24.07
C VAL A 68 -8.21 -39.76 25.05
N MET A 69 -7.91 -39.45 26.31
CA MET A 69 -8.91 -39.09 27.31
C MET A 69 -9.67 -37.79 26.99
N LEU A 70 -9.03 -36.86 26.29
CA LEU A 70 -9.63 -35.57 25.93
C LEU A 70 -10.54 -35.70 24.71
N THR A 71 -10.07 -36.39 23.67
CA THR A 71 -10.68 -36.41 22.33
C THR A 71 -11.47 -37.68 22.04
N GLY A 72 -11.24 -38.74 22.81
CA GLY A 72 -11.76 -40.08 22.54
C GLY A 72 -11.06 -40.81 21.37
N ILE A 73 -10.10 -40.19 20.68
CA ILE A 73 -9.41 -40.80 19.53
C ILE A 73 -8.23 -41.64 20.02
N SER A 74 -8.32 -42.96 19.84
CA SER A 74 -7.24 -43.89 20.19
C SER A 74 -6.33 -44.20 19.00
N SER A 75 -5.11 -44.64 19.27
CA SER A 75 -4.18 -45.12 18.23
C SER A 75 -4.76 -46.27 17.40
N SER A 76 -5.67 -47.08 17.96
CA SER A 76 -6.33 -48.16 17.23
C SER A 76 -7.40 -47.65 16.26
N MET A 77 -8.08 -46.54 16.57
CA MET A 77 -9.08 -45.94 15.67
C MET A 77 -8.45 -45.36 14.41
N VAL A 78 -7.23 -44.82 14.52
CA VAL A 78 -6.54 -44.15 13.41
C VAL A 78 -5.54 -45.06 12.69
N ALA A 79 -5.40 -46.32 13.09
CA ALA A 79 -4.39 -47.21 12.52
C ALA A 79 -4.58 -47.42 11.01
N ASP A 80 -5.83 -47.59 10.58
CA ASP A 80 -6.22 -47.80 9.18
C ASP A 80 -6.69 -46.51 8.48
N ALA A 81 -6.62 -45.36 9.16
CA ALA A 81 -6.95 -44.07 8.59
C ALA A 81 -5.86 -43.61 7.58
N PRO A 82 -6.20 -42.77 6.59
CA PRO A 82 -5.22 -42.20 5.67
C PRO A 82 -4.18 -41.37 6.42
N ARG A 83 -2.98 -41.22 5.84
CA ARG A 83 -1.99 -40.29 6.39
C ARG A 83 -2.27 -38.88 5.91
N ILE A 84 -1.65 -37.89 6.55
CA ILE A 84 -1.90 -36.48 6.20
C ILE A 84 -1.55 -36.19 4.74
N GLU A 85 -0.44 -36.76 4.23
CA GLU A 85 -0.01 -36.60 2.83
C GLU A 85 -1.05 -37.07 1.81
N ASP A 86 -1.87 -38.06 2.14
CA ASP A 86 -2.93 -38.58 1.27
C ASP A 86 -4.18 -37.67 1.26
N VAL A 87 -4.27 -36.76 2.23
CA VAL A 87 -5.45 -35.92 2.48
C VAL A 87 -5.22 -34.47 2.05
N LEU A 88 -3.97 -33.99 1.99
CA LEU A 88 -3.64 -32.58 1.75
C LEU A 88 -4.26 -32.03 0.46
N ASP A 89 -4.17 -32.75 -0.66
CA ASP A 89 -4.73 -32.28 -1.94
C ASP A 89 -6.25 -32.13 -1.89
N ILE A 90 -6.93 -33.11 -1.29
CA ILE A 90 -8.39 -33.10 -1.12
C ILE A 90 -8.82 -31.94 -0.22
N PHE A 91 -8.07 -31.70 0.86
CA PHE A 91 -8.33 -30.61 1.78
C PHE A 91 -8.08 -29.24 1.15
N LEU A 92 -7.00 -29.08 0.39
CA LEU A 92 -6.66 -27.83 -0.31
C LEU A 92 -7.73 -27.47 -1.35
N ASP A 93 -8.19 -28.44 -2.14
CA ASP A 93 -9.31 -28.28 -3.07
C ASP A 93 -10.59 -27.89 -2.32
N PHE A 94 -10.85 -28.56 -1.18
CA PHE A 94 -11.99 -28.22 -0.33
C PHE A 94 -11.89 -26.78 0.17
N VAL A 95 -10.76 -26.29 0.68
CA VAL A 95 -10.72 -24.92 1.27
C VAL A 95 -10.49 -23.81 0.23
N GLN A 96 -10.25 -24.14 -1.04
CA GLN A 96 -9.95 -23.16 -2.06
C GLN A 96 -11.04 -22.08 -2.19
N GLY A 97 -10.62 -20.80 -2.24
CA GLY A 97 -11.52 -19.66 -2.43
C GLY A 97 -12.45 -19.36 -1.24
N THR A 98 -12.24 -20.00 -0.08
CA THR A 98 -13.03 -19.77 1.14
C THR A 98 -12.32 -18.86 2.14
N VAL A 99 -13.07 -18.31 3.09
CA VAL A 99 -12.53 -17.71 4.31
C VAL A 99 -12.45 -18.78 5.38
N LEU A 100 -11.25 -19.08 5.89
CA LEU A 100 -11.07 -20.06 6.96
C LEU A 100 -11.51 -19.46 8.29
N VAL A 101 -12.32 -20.23 9.02
CA VAL A 101 -12.83 -19.87 10.34
C VAL A 101 -12.43 -20.94 11.33
N ALA A 102 -11.88 -20.54 12.48
CA ALA A 102 -11.57 -21.46 13.57
C ALA A 102 -11.69 -20.73 14.91
N HIS A 103 -11.85 -21.49 15.99
CA HIS A 103 -11.88 -20.95 17.34
C HIS A 103 -10.48 -21.05 17.95
N ASN A 104 -9.73 -19.94 17.97
CA ASN A 104 -8.27 -19.90 18.19
C ASN A 104 -7.47 -20.33 16.95
N ALA A 105 -7.80 -19.75 15.79
CA ALA A 105 -7.30 -20.14 14.46
C ALA A 105 -5.78 -20.27 14.32
N ARG A 106 -4.98 -19.60 15.16
CA ARG A 106 -3.52 -19.77 15.20
C ARG A 106 -3.12 -21.23 15.42
N PHE A 107 -3.91 -21.98 16.19
CA PHE A 107 -3.67 -23.38 16.47
C PHE A 107 -3.88 -24.23 15.20
N ASP A 108 -5.11 -24.25 14.68
CA ASP A 108 -5.50 -25.10 13.55
C ASP A 108 -4.72 -24.78 12.28
N VAL A 109 -4.67 -23.49 11.92
CA VAL A 109 -3.92 -23.02 10.75
C VAL A 109 -2.42 -23.26 10.93
N GLY A 110 -1.92 -23.21 12.17
CA GLY A 110 -0.53 -23.52 12.50
C GLY A 110 -0.18 -24.99 12.26
N PHE A 111 -1.08 -25.91 12.59
CA PHE A 111 -0.91 -27.34 12.30
C PHE A 111 -1.04 -27.67 10.81
N LEU A 112 -2.00 -27.08 10.12
CA LEU A 112 -2.18 -27.25 8.67
C LEU A 112 -0.97 -26.73 7.90
N ASN A 113 -0.50 -25.51 8.19
CA ASN A 113 0.67 -24.96 7.52
C ASN A 113 1.95 -25.75 7.82
N ALA A 114 2.11 -26.27 9.04
CA ALA A 114 3.24 -27.14 9.37
C ALA A 114 3.18 -28.48 8.62
N ALA A 115 1.99 -29.04 8.41
CA ALA A 115 1.81 -30.22 7.57
C ALA A 115 2.13 -29.92 6.10
N LEU A 116 1.59 -28.83 5.54
CA LEU A 116 1.87 -28.37 4.18
C LEU A 116 3.37 -28.19 3.94
N GLU A 117 4.06 -27.46 4.82
CA GLU A 117 5.50 -27.22 4.72
C GLU A 117 6.31 -28.52 4.73
N ARG A 118 5.97 -29.48 5.63
CA ARG A 118 6.65 -30.79 5.69
C ARG A 118 6.52 -31.61 4.41
N HIS A 119 5.44 -31.40 3.65
CA HIS A 119 5.16 -32.12 2.41
C HIS A 119 5.41 -31.28 1.15
N GLY A 120 6.08 -30.13 1.27
CA GLY A 120 6.53 -29.32 0.14
C GLY A 120 5.46 -28.43 -0.51
N TYR A 121 4.36 -28.16 0.20
CA TYR A 121 3.32 -27.23 -0.25
C TYR A 121 3.55 -25.82 0.28
N ASP A 122 3.01 -24.83 -0.43
CA ASP A 122 2.93 -23.46 0.04
C ASP A 122 1.95 -23.33 1.23
N PRO A 123 2.17 -22.37 2.15
CA PRO A 123 1.20 -22.07 3.21
C PRO A 123 -0.17 -21.65 2.67
N LEU A 124 -1.22 -21.91 3.45
CA LEU A 124 -2.59 -21.49 3.14
C LEU A 124 -2.64 -19.98 2.87
N SER A 125 -3.26 -19.62 1.74
CA SER A 125 -3.41 -18.22 1.29
C SER A 125 -4.78 -17.62 1.63
N ASN A 126 -5.67 -18.40 2.24
CA ASN A 126 -7.01 -18.00 2.63
C ASN A 126 -7.00 -16.82 3.62
N ALA A 127 -8.03 -15.98 3.54
CA ALA A 127 -8.34 -15.06 4.65
C ALA A 127 -8.77 -15.87 5.88
N ILE A 128 -8.42 -15.38 7.07
CA ILE A 128 -8.65 -16.08 8.34
C ILE A 128 -9.53 -15.22 9.25
N VAL A 129 -10.57 -15.83 9.82
CA VAL A 129 -11.41 -15.28 10.87
C VAL A 129 -11.28 -16.13 12.13
N ASP A 130 -10.76 -15.55 13.20
CA ASP A 130 -10.66 -16.21 14.51
C ASP A 130 -11.85 -15.82 15.40
N THR A 131 -12.74 -16.78 15.66
CA THR A 131 -13.96 -16.54 16.45
C THR A 131 -13.65 -16.20 17.91
N VAL A 132 -12.48 -16.58 18.46
CA VAL A 132 -12.06 -16.13 19.81
C VAL A 132 -11.83 -14.63 19.83
N THR A 133 -11.18 -14.10 18.81
CA THR A 133 -10.87 -12.66 18.74
C THR A 133 -12.13 -11.83 18.52
N LEU A 134 -13.06 -12.33 17.70
CA LEU A 134 -14.39 -11.74 17.51
C LEU A 134 -15.21 -11.81 18.81
N ALA A 135 -15.27 -12.96 19.47
CA ALA A 135 -15.99 -13.13 20.73
C ALA A 135 -15.45 -12.19 21.82
N ARG A 136 -14.13 -12.06 21.93
CA ARG A 136 -13.49 -11.11 22.86
C ARG A 136 -13.89 -9.66 22.59
N ARG A 137 -14.21 -9.32 21.34
CA ARG A 137 -14.63 -7.98 20.95
C ARG A 137 -16.12 -7.75 21.21
N LEU A 138 -16.95 -8.74 20.90
CA LEU A 138 -18.39 -8.60 20.81
C LEU A 138 -19.12 -8.99 22.10
N VAL A 139 -18.64 -10.02 22.81
CA VAL A 139 -19.39 -10.67 23.90
C VAL A 139 -18.57 -10.95 25.16
N ARG A 140 -17.35 -10.41 25.27
CA ARG A 140 -16.48 -10.63 26.44
C ARG A 140 -17.09 -10.18 27.77
N SER A 141 -17.97 -9.16 27.73
CA SER A 141 -18.71 -8.71 28.91
C SER A 141 -19.73 -9.74 29.40
N GLU A 142 -20.24 -10.60 28.51
CA GLU A 142 -21.21 -11.65 28.81
C GLU A 142 -20.47 -12.95 29.18
N VAL A 143 -19.44 -13.33 28.41
CA VAL A 143 -18.63 -14.54 28.63
C VAL A 143 -17.13 -14.21 28.66
N PRO A 144 -16.54 -13.94 29.85
CA PRO A 144 -15.19 -13.40 29.96
C PRO A 144 -14.04 -14.29 29.44
N ASN A 145 -14.18 -15.61 29.52
CA ASN A 145 -13.13 -16.55 29.10
C ASN A 145 -13.15 -16.81 27.58
N CYS A 146 -14.27 -16.51 26.91
CA CYS A 146 -14.54 -16.77 25.50
C CYS A 146 -14.15 -18.19 25.02
N LYS A 147 -14.23 -19.21 25.87
CA LYS A 147 -14.03 -20.61 25.46
C LYS A 147 -15.26 -21.11 24.71
N LEU A 148 -15.07 -21.86 23.62
CA LEU A 148 -16.16 -22.39 22.79
C LEU A 148 -17.24 -23.09 23.61
N SER A 149 -16.86 -24.00 24.52
CA SER A 149 -17.81 -24.72 25.39
C SER A 149 -18.59 -23.81 26.32
N THR A 150 -17.97 -22.74 26.86
CA THR A 150 -18.66 -21.78 27.71
C THR A 150 -19.61 -20.90 26.90
N LEU A 151 -19.21 -20.48 25.70
CA LEU A 151 -20.03 -19.69 24.79
C LEU A 151 -21.24 -20.50 24.30
N ALA A 152 -21.02 -21.74 23.86
CA ALA A 152 -22.06 -22.64 23.38
C ALA A 152 -23.12 -22.96 24.44
N ALA A 153 -22.68 -23.20 25.69
CA ALA A 153 -23.60 -23.40 26.80
C ALA A 153 -24.35 -22.11 27.17
N HIS A 154 -23.65 -20.96 27.25
CA HIS A 154 -24.25 -19.69 27.67
C HIS A 154 -25.30 -19.17 26.68
N PHE A 155 -25.03 -19.27 25.37
CA PHE A 155 -25.96 -18.84 24.32
C PHE A 155 -26.89 -19.95 23.84
N ASN A 156 -26.84 -21.13 24.47
CA ASN A 156 -27.69 -22.30 24.19
C ASN A 156 -27.69 -22.69 22.70
N PHE A 157 -26.49 -22.84 22.13
CA PHE A 157 -26.35 -23.24 20.73
C PHE A 157 -26.85 -24.67 20.49
N PRO A 158 -27.41 -24.97 19.31
CA PRO A 158 -27.85 -26.31 18.92
C PRO A 158 -26.73 -27.36 19.06
N HIS A 159 -25.50 -27.00 18.67
CA HIS A 159 -24.35 -27.88 18.78
C HIS A 159 -23.49 -27.50 19.97
N GLN A 160 -23.01 -28.52 20.70
CA GLN A 160 -22.15 -28.38 21.87
C GLN A 160 -20.81 -29.06 21.58
N PRO A 161 -19.67 -28.38 21.82
CA PRO A 161 -18.35 -28.94 21.54
C PRO A 161 -18.03 -30.04 22.55
N ILE A 162 -17.42 -31.12 22.06
CA ILE A 162 -17.08 -32.31 22.86
C ILE A 162 -15.67 -32.84 22.54
N HIS A 163 -14.81 -32.04 21.91
CA HIS A 163 -13.47 -32.45 21.46
C HIS A 163 -13.53 -33.58 20.44
N ARG A 164 -14.43 -33.37 19.46
CA ARG A 164 -14.50 -34.11 18.21
C ARG A 164 -14.57 -33.08 17.10
N ALA A 165 -13.71 -33.21 16.10
CA ALA A 165 -13.48 -32.12 15.16
C ALA A 165 -14.78 -31.68 14.45
N MET A 166 -15.67 -32.62 14.12
CA MET A 166 -16.94 -32.27 13.47
C MET A 166 -17.93 -31.56 14.42
N ASP A 167 -18.07 -32.00 15.66
CA ASP A 167 -18.97 -31.38 16.64
C ASP A 167 -18.49 -29.97 16.99
N ASP A 168 -17.17 -29.79 17.15
CA ASP A 168 -16.54 -28.52 17.45
C ASP A 168 -16.62 -27.54 16.25
N VAL A 169 -16.54 -28.04 15.01
CA VAL A 169 -16.83 -27.26 13.79
C VAL A 169 -18.27 -26.76 13.76
N LEU A 170 -19.25 -27.61 14.09
CA LEU A 170 -20.66 -27.20 14.08
C LEU A 170 -20.95 -26.17 15.18
N ALA A 171 -20.43 -26.38 16.39
CA ALA A 171 -20.52 -25.39 17.47
C ALA A 171 -19.81 -24.07 17.13
N THR A 172 -18.68 -24.13 16.42
CA THR A 172 -17.99 -22.95 15.91
C THR A 172 -18.77 -22.25 14.81
N GLY A 173 -19.50 -23.00 13.97
CA GLY A 173 -20.45 -22.46 12.98
C GLY A 173 -21.61 -21.70 13.63
N ASP A 174 -22.24 -22.29 14.65
CA ASP A 174 -23.28 -21.63 15.45
C ASP A 174 -22.75 -20.32 16.07
N LEU A 175 -21.54 -20.38 16.66
CA LEU A 175 -20.87 -19.20 17.21
C LEU A 175 -20.59 -18.14 16.13
N LEU A 176 -20.12 -18.54 14.94
CA LEU A 176 -19.83 -17.62 13.84
C LEU A 176 -21.10 -16.87 13.43
N HIS A 177 -22.22 -17.57 13.22
CA HIS A 177 -23.50 -16.96 12.86
C HIS A 177 -23.95 -15.95 13.93
N TYR A 178 -23.86 -16.35 15.20
CA TYR A 178 -24.19 -15.46 16.32
C TYR A 178 -23.30 -14.20 16.36
N LEU A 179 -21.99 -14.35 16.16
CA LEU A 179 -21.06 -13.23 16.16
C LEU A 179 -21.26 -12.30 14.96
N ILE A 180 -21.62 -12.83 13.79
CA ILE A 180 -21.98 -12.01 12.61
C ILE A 180 -23.22 -11.18 12.89
N GLU A 181 -24.26 -11.77 13.51
CA GLU A 181 -25.46 -11.04 13.91
C GLU A 181 -25.12 -9.92 14.91
N ARG A 182 -24.31 -10.20 15.93
CA ARG A 182 -23.83 -9.17 16.88
C ARG A 182 -22.97 -8.10 16.20
N ALA A 183 -22.18 -8.47 15.19
CA ALA A 183 -21.32 -7.55 14.45
C ALA A 183 -22.13 -6.57 13.57
N ALA A 184 -23.33 -6.97 13.12
CA ALA A 184 -24.22 -6.11 12.34
C ALA A 184 -24.58 -4.81 13.09
N ALA A 185 -24.68 -4.86 14.42
CA ALA A 185 -24.90 -3.67 15.26
C ALA A 185 -23.75 -2.66 15.23
N PHE A 186 -22.58 -3.06 14.73
CA PHE A 186 -21.41 -2.19 14.49
C PHE A 186 -21.25 -1.83 12.99
N GLY A 187 -22.29 -2.09 12.19
CA GLY A 187 -22.32 -1.92 10.75
C GLY A 187 -21.31 -2.80 10.01
N VAL A 188 -21.05 -4.02 10.47
CA VAL A 188 -20.15 -4.97 9.80
C VAL A 188 -20.98 -5.80 8.82
N TYR A 189 -20.78 -5.59 7.51
CA TYR A 189 -21.57 -6.24 6.45
C TYR A 189 -20.72 -6.90 5.36
N ASP A 190 -19.41 -6.70 5.38
CA ASP A 190 -18.46 -7.25 4.42
C ASP A 190 -17.29 -7.94 5.15
N ILE A 191 -16.52 -8.73 4.39
CA ILE A 191 -15.43 -9.54 4.93
C ILE A 191 -14.29 -8.70 5.52
N ASP A 192 -13.96 -7.55 4.91
CA ASP A 192 -12.86 -6.71 5.38
C ASP A 192 -13.20 -6.09 6.75
N ASP A 193 -14.43 -5.64 6.94
CA ASP A 193 -14.91 -5.14 8.22
C ASP A 193 -14.90 -6.23 9.30
N LEU A 194 -15.30 -7.46 8.96
CA LEU A 194 -15.32 -8.58 9.91
C LEU A 194 -13.91 -8.95 10.36
N VAL A 195 -12.96 -9.06 9.43
CA VAL A 195 -11.55 -9.36 9.72
C VAL A 195 -10.88 -8.24 10.53
N ALA A 196 -11.21 -6.98 10.26
CA ALA A 196 -10.64 -5.85 10.98
C ALA A 196 -11.22 -5.67 12.41
N LEU A 197 -12.44 -6.14 12.65
CA LEU A 197 -13.24 -5.87 13.86
C LEU A 197 -12.51 -6.12 15.19
N PRO A 198 -11.77 -7.22 15.39
CA PRO A 198 -11.06 -7.47 16.65
C PRO A 198 -10.06 -6.38 17.02
N SER A 199 -9.50 -5.66 16.03
CA SER A 199 -8.47 -4.65 16.25
C SER A 199 -9.01 -3.26 16.60
N LEU A 200 -10.32 -3.00 16.44
CA LEU A 200 -10.89 -1.65 16.49
C LEU A 200 -11.29 -1.17 17.90
N GLY A 201 -11.30 -2.05 18.91
CA GLY A 201 -11.95 -1.78 20.20
C GLY A 201 -11.12 -1.12 21.30
N ALA A 202 -9.79 -1.27 21.29
CA ALA A 202 -8.97 -0.87 22.45
C ALA A 202 -8.41 0.57 22.35
N HIS A 203 -8.76 1.32 21.31
CA HIS A 203 -8.30 2.70 21.15
C HIS A 203 -9.05 3.64 22.10
N PRO A 204 -8.40 4.64 22.74
CA PRO A 204 -9.06 5.57 23.67
C PRO A 204 -10.26 6.32 23.08
N GLU A 205 -10.23 6.55 21.76
CA GLU A 205 -11.31 7.22 21.01
C GLU A 205 -12.28 6.23 20.34
N SER A 206 -12.33 4.96 20.76
CA SER A 206 -13.17 3.92 20.12
C SER A 206 -14.67 4.24 20.16
N GLN A 207 -15.13 5.07 21.11
CA GLN A 207 -16.51 5.58 21.14
C GLN A 207 -16.91 6.37 19.88
N LYS A 208 -15.93 6.91 19.14
CA LYS A 208 -16.15 7.65 17.89
C LYS A 208 -16.31 6.73 16.67
N LEU A 209 -16.14 5.42 16.82
CA LEU A 209 -16.37 4.45 15.74
C LEU A 209 -17.79 4.53 15.16
N LYS A 210 -18.78 4.94 15.97
CA LYS A 210 -20.15 5.18 15.50
C LYS A 210 -20.24 6.20 14.37
N MET A 211 -19.31 7.16 14.32
CA MET A 211 -19.23 8.14 13.22
C MET A 211 -18.79 7.52 11.89
N THR A 212 -18.39 6.25 11.90
CA THR A 212 -17.97 5.51 10.70
C THR A 212 -19.09 4.67 10.10
N GLU A 213 -20.23 4.53 10.78
CA GLU A 213 -21.29 3.58 10.44
C GLU A 213 -22.00 3.86 9.12
N ASP A 214 -22.12 5.13 8.75
CA ASP A 214 -22.74 5.54 7.49
C ASP A 214 -21.71 5.93 6.42
N LEU A 215 -20.42 5.70 6.69
CA LEU A 215 -19.39 5.99 5.68
C LEU A 215 -19.47 5.00 4.53
N PRO A 216 -19.23 5.48 3.29
CA PRO A 216 -19.38 4.67 2.09
C PRO A 216 -18.33 3.57 2.02
N ARG A 217 -18.75 2.42 1.48
CA ARG A 217 -17.91 1.24 1.20
C ARG A 217 -17.32 1.27 -0.21
N GLY A 218 -16.91 2.45 -0.63
CA GLY A 218 -16.40 2.72 -1.97
C GLY A 218 -15.33 3.80 -1.98
N PRO A 219 -14.81 4.14 -3.17
CA PRO A 219 -13.77 5.13 -3.30
C PRO A 219 -14.28 6.53 -2.97
N GLY A 220 -13.47 7.31 -2.27
CA GLY A 220 -13.86 8.66 -1.89
C GLY A 220 -12.81 9.43 -1.12
N VAL A 221 -13.16 10.68 -0.83
CA VAL A 221 -12.38 11.60 -0.01
C VAL A 221 -13.09 11.81 1.33
N TYR A 222 -12.42 11.51 2.44
CA TYR A 222 -12.92 11.77 3.78
C TYR A 222 -12.27 13.00 4.39
N LEU A 223 -13.06 13.73 5.17
CA LEU A 223 -12.68 14.94 5.88
C LEU A 223 -12.94 14.71 7.37
N PHE A 224 -11.93 14.95 8.21
CA PHE A 224 -12.11 15.01 9.65
C PHE A 224 -12.28 16.46 10.08
N LEU A 225 -13.37 16.74 10.79
CA LEU A 225 -13.72 18.09 11.21
C LEU A 225 -13.71 18.23 12.73
N ASP A 226 -13.40 19.43 13.20
CA ASP A 226 -13.57 19.78 14.60
C ASP A 226 -15.01 20.21 14.91
N LEU A 227 -15.25 20.59 16.18
CA LEU A 227 -16.56 21.04 16.65
C LEU A 227 -17.07 22.32 15.95
N ALA A 228 -16.17 23.17 15.45
CA ALA A 228 -16.52 24.39 14.73
C ALA A 228 -16.78 24.15 13.23
N GLY A 229 -16.68 22.90 12.77
CA GLY A 229 -16.80 22.54 11.35
C GLY A 229 -15.56 22.88 10.53
N GLU A 230 -14.40 23.10 11.15
CA GLU A 230 -13.13 23.29 10.46
C GLU A 230 -12.52 21.95 10.05
N VAL A 231 -12.02 21.85 8.81
CA VAL A 231 -11.35 20.64 8.33
C VAL A 231 -9.95 20.53 8.94
N LEU A 232 -9.76 19.52 9.78
CA LEU A 232 -8.48 19.19 10.42
C LEU A 232 -7.58 18.37 9.50
N TYR A 233 -8.17 17.42 8.78
CA TYR A 233 -7.49 16.44 7.95
C TYR A 233 -8.35 16.03 6.77
N VAL A 234 -7.72 15.80 5.62
CA VAL A 234 -8.33 15.25 4.40
C VAL A 234 -7.53 14.04 3.98
N GLY A 235 -8.22 12.97 3.58
CA GLY A 235 -7.56 11.81 3.00
C GLY A 235 -8.44 11.13 1.95
N LYS A 236 -7.82 10.31 1.10
CA LYS A 236 -8.54 9.44 0.16
C LYS A 236 -8.47 7.95 0.52
N ALA A 237 -9.40 7.18 -0.02
CA ALA A 237 -9.43 5.73 0.10
C ALA A 237 -10.15 5.09 -1.10
N THR A 238 -9.85 3.81 -1.36
CA THR A 238 -10.67 2.93 -2.21
C THR A 238 -11.90 2.39 -1.48
N ASN A 239 -11.83 2.33 -0.14
CA ASN A 239 -12.97 2.08 0.74
C ASN A 239 -12.84 3.06 1.91
N VAL A 240 -13.67 4.10 1.91
CA VAL A 240 -13.61 5.18 2.91
C VAL A 240 -13.88 4.65 4.30
N ARG A 241 -14.92 3.82 4.47
CA ARG A 241 -15.28 3.23 5.75
C ARG A 241 -14.12 2.47 6.38
N THR A 242 -13.60 1.46 5.69
CA THR A 242 -12.50 0.62 6.19
C THR A 242 -11.26 1.47 6.49
N ARG A 243 -10.95 2.43 5.61
CA ARG A 243 -9.81 3.34 5.82
C ARG A 243 -9.98 4.20 7.06
N VAL A 244 -11.15 4.80 7.28
CA VAL A 244 -11.40 5.64 8.45
C VAL A 244 -11.38 4.80 9.73
N ARG A 245 -11.97 3.61 9.72
CA ARG A 245 -11.94 2.67 10.86
C ARG A 245 -10.51 2.29 11.24
N SER A 246 -9.60 2.14 10.27
CA SER A 246 -8.20 1.80 10.56
C SER A 246 -7.48 2.80 11.48
N TYR A 247 -7.92 4.07 11.57
CA TYR A 247 -7.36 5.04 12.52
C TYR A 247 -7.66 4.70 13.99
N PHE A 248 -8.69 3.90 14.25
CA PHE A 248 -9.09 3.45 15.58
C PHE A 248 -8.55 2.06 15.93
N SER A 249 -7.69 1.48 15.08
CA SER A 249 -7.08 0.17 15.33
C SER A 249 -5.98 0.24 16.39
N THR A 250 -5.80 -0.84 17.16
CA THR A 250 -4.67 -0.99 18.09
C THR A 250 -3.30 -1.01 17.42
N SER A 251 -3.25 -1.27 16.11
CA SER A 251 -2.02 -1.21 15.30
C SER A 251 -1.58 0.22 14.99
N GLU A 252 -2.41 1.23 15.24
CA GLU A 252 -2.09 2.63 14.97
C GLU A 252 -1.23 3.23 16.09
N THR A 253 0.04 3.51 15.79
CA THR A 253 1.04 3.97 16.76
C THR A 253 1.44 5.43 16.59
N ARG A 254 0.94 6.13 15.55
CA ARG A 254 1.40 7.48 15.22
C ARG A 254 0.78 8.51 16.19
N LYS A 255 1.62 9.15 17.01
CA LYS A 255 1.21 10.21 17.98
C LYS A 255 0.34 11.31 17.35
N LYS A 256 0.64 11.68 16.09
CA LYS A 256 -0.12 12.69 15.32
C LYS A 256 -1.57 12.27 15.09
N VAL A 257 -1.80 10.98 14.82
CA VAL A 257 -3.15 10.41 14.63
C VAL A 257 -3.94 10.44 15.93
N GLY A 258 -3.34 10.00 17.05
CA GLY A 258 -4.02 10.08 18.35
C GLY A 258 -4.42 11.51 18.73
N SER A 259 -3.56 12.50 18.45
CA SER A 259 -3.88 13.91 18.70
C SER A 259 -4.96 14.47 17.76
N LEU A 260 -5.00 14.00 16.51
CA LEU A 260 -6.04 14.33 15.55
C LEU A 260 -7.39 13.81 16.03
N LEU A 261 -7.48 12.51 16.34
CA LEU A 261 -8.73 11.86 16.72
C LEU A 261 -9.38 12.46 17.97
N LYS A 262 -8.59 12.98 18.92
CA LYS A 262 -9.12 13.73 20.07
C LYS A 262 -9.93 14.96 19.67
N LEU A 263 -9.50 15.68 18.64
CA LEU A 263 -10.16 16.89 18.13
C LEU A 263 -11.31 16.63 17.16
N VAL A 264 -11.35 15.44 16.54
CA VAL A 264 -12.41 15.09 15.59
C VAL A 264 -13.76 15.05 16.30
N HIS A 265 -14.70 15.81 15.75
CA HIS A 265 -16.10 15.85 16.18
C HIS A 265 -17.04 15.24 15.13
N SER A 266 -16.73 15.39 13.84
CA SER A 266 -17.50 14.78 12.76
C SER A 266 -16.60 14.35 11.61
N ILE A 267 -17.11 13.40 10.80
CA ILE A 267 -16.44 12.88 9.62
C ILE A 267 -17.40 13.07 8.46
N GLN A 268 -16.92 13.72 7.40
CA GLN A 268 -17.68 13.95 6.18
C GLN A 268 -16.97 13.24 5.02
N CYS A 269 -17.73 12.91 3.98
CA CYS A 269 -17.23 12.17 2.83
C CYS A 269 -17.72 12.78 1.53
N ILE A 270 -16.86 12.72 0.51
CA ILE A 270 -17.21 12.92 -0.90
C ILE A 270 -17.02 11.57 -1.58
N GLU A 271 -18.11 10.91 -1.94
CA GLU A 271 -18.07 9.69 -2.76
C GLU A 271 -17.58 10.02 -4.16
N THR A 272 -16.79 9.12 -4.73
CA THR A 272 -16.22 9.28 -6.06
C THR A 272 -16.37 7.99 -6.87
N PRO A 273 -16.43 8.05 -8.21
CA PRO A 273 -16.54 6.86 -9.04
C PRO A 273 -15.40 5.87 -8.87
N ASP A 274 -14.19 6.38 -8.60
CA ASP A 274 -12.97 5.60 -8.61
C ASP A 274 -11.86 6.27 -7.78
N ALA A 275 -10.79 5.52 -7.54
CA ALA A 275 -9.69 5.97 -6.69
C ALA A 275 -8.78 7.04 -7.33
N VAL A 276 -8.78 7.19 -8.65
CA VAL A 276 -8.07 8.28 -9.36
C VAL A 276 -8.84 9.59 -9.16
N THR A 277 -10.16 9.58 -9.34
CA THR A 277 -11.00 10.75 -9.04
C THR A 277 -10.88 11.17 -7.57
N ALA A 278 -10.91 10.21 -6.64
CA ALA A 278 -10.66 10.47 -5.21
C ALA A 278 -9.30 11.15 -4.96
N GLU A 279 -8.24 10.69 -5.63
CA GLU A 279 -6.91 11.28 -5.48
C GLU A 279 -6.85 12.71 -6.00
N VAL A 280 -7.44 12.99 -7.16
CA VAL A 280 -7.49 14.35 -7.71
C VAL A 280 -8.25 15.30 -6.77
N PHE A 281 -9.40 14.86 -6.25
CA PHE A 281 -10.21 15.67 -5.33
C PHE A 281 -9.46 15.94 -4.03
N GLU A 282 -8.82 14.93 -3.44
CA GLU A 282 -7.97 15.09 -2.25
C GLU A 282 -6.86 16.11 -2.49
N LEU A 283 -6.12 16.00 -3.60
CA LEU A 283 -5.04 16.92 -3.95
C LEU A 283 -5.52 18.37 -4.05
N ARG A 284 -6.67 18.59 -4.70
CA ARG A 284 -7.26 19.93 -4.86
C ARG A 284 -7.68 20.53 -3.52
N ILE A 285 -8.36 19.76 -2.67
CA ILE A 285 -8.78 20.20 -1.34
C ILE A 285 -7.56 20.51 -0.47
N ILE A 286 -6.60 19.58 -0.35
CA ILE A 286 -5.40 19.76 0.48
C ILE A 286 -4.63 21.00 0.06
N ARG A 287 -4.42 21.20 -1.24
CA ARG A 287 -3.65 22.34 -1.77
C ARG A 287 -4.28 23.68 -1.40
N ARG A 288 -5.60 23.81 -1.52
CA ARG A 288 -6.32 25.08 -1.33
C ARG A 288 -6.66 25.34 0.13
N LEU A 289 -7.06 24.31 0.87
CA LEU A 289 -7.49 24.42 2.27
C LEU A 289 -6.33 24.36 3.25
N ARG A 290 -5.24 23.68 2.88
CA ARG A 290 -4.06 23.42 3.71
C ARG A 290 -4.38 22.95 5.14
N PRO A 291 -5.14 21.84 5.31
CA PRO A 291 -5.58 21.40 6.63
C PRO A 291 -4.40 21.16 7.59
N ARG A 292 -4.58 21.55 8.85
CA ARG A 292 -3.52 21.53 9.87
C ARG A 292 -2.81 20.19 9.94
N TYR A 293 -3.53 19.07 9.94
CA TYR A 293 -2.95 17.74 10.08
C TYR A 293 -2.46 17.14 8.76
N ASN A 294 -2.80 17.69 7.58
CA ASN A 294 -2.10 17.32 6.34
C ASN A 294 -0.70 17.95 6.28
N TYR A 295 -0.53 19.16 6.82
CA TYR A 295 0.73 19.91 6.78
C TYR A 295 1.56 19.87 8.08
N ALA A 296 1.01 19.39 9.21
CA ALA A 296 1.74 19.30 10.47
C ALA A 296 2.99 18.43 10.33
N GLY A 297 4.16 19.05 10.49
CA GLY A 297 5.48 18.41 10.37
C GLY A 297 6.07 18.42 8.94
N THR A 298 5.35 18.92 7.94
CA THR A 298 5.76 18.86 6.53
C THR A 298 5.94 20.27 5.98
N ARG A 299 7.16 20.80 6.08
CA ARG A 299 7.57 22.06 5.42
C ARG A 299 8.37 21.85 4.13
N SER A 300 8.67 20.61 3.78
CA SER A 300 9.49 20.27 2.62
C SER A 300 8.62 20.04 1.39
N GLU A 301 9.06 20.60 0.26
CA GLU A 301 8.50 20.31 -1.05
C GLU A 301 8.54 18.81 -1.35
N LYS A 302 7.45 18.29 -1.92
CA LYS A 302 7.24 16.86 -2.20
C LYS A 302 8.26 16.31 -3.19
N TYR A 303 8.72 17.15 -4.12
CA TYR A 303 9.65 16.77 -5.17
C TYR A 303 11.03 17.42 -5.01
N CYS A 304 12.01 16.84 -5.67
CA CYS A 304 13.32 17.41 -5.93
C CYS A 304 13.50 17.53 -7.44
N TYR A 305 14.42 18.40 -7.83
CA TYR A 305 14.80 18.60 -9.21
C TYR A 305 16.31 18.66 -9.31
N VAL A 306 16.85 18.11 -10.39
CA VAL A 306 18.25 18.30 -10.79
C VAL A 306 18.28 19.44 -11.79
N ARG A 307 19.14 20.43 -11.57
CA ARG A 307 19.26 21.62 -12.42
C ARG A 307 20.67 21.74 -12.96
N LEU A 308 20.81 21.91 -14.27
CA LEU A 308 22.04 22.39 -14.90
C LEU A 308 22.05 23.93 -14.89
N THR A 309 23.08 24.55 -14.29
CA THR A 309 23.19 26.01 -14.14
C THR A 309 23.64 26.71 -15.42
N THR A 310 22.73 26.91 -16.38
CA THR A 310 23.05 27.66 -17.62
C THR A 310 23.19 29.17 -17.41
N ASP A 311 23.03 29.64 -16.18
CA ASP A 311 23.19 31.02 -15.75
C ASP A 311 24.61 31.35 -15.24
N GLU A 312 25.52 30.38 -15.31
CA GLU A 312 26.92 30.49 -14.92
C GLU A 312 27.84 30.16 -16.11
N GLU A 313 29.05 30.72 -16.14
CA GLU A 313 30.02 30.46 -17.20
C GLU A 313 30.51 29.00 -17.23
N TRP A 314 30.53 28.37 -16.04
CA TRP A 314 30.85 26.95 -15.87
C TRP A 314 29.62 26.21 -15.30
N PRO A 315 28.63 25.85 -16.14
CA PRO A 315 27.42 25.17 -15.70
C PRO A 315 27.69 23.89 -14.92
N ARG A 316 26.96 23.67 -13.83
CA ARG A 316 27.06 22.48 -12.97
C ARG A 316 25.69 21.93 -12.62
N LEU A 317 25.63 20.70 -12.10
CA LEU A 317 24.40 20.11 -11.59
C LEU A 317 24.15 20.50 -10.14
N VAL A 318 22.91 20.86 -9.82
CA VAL A 318 22.47 21.22 -8.47
C VAL A 318 21.14 20.56 -8.16
N VAL A 319 21.03 19.94 -6.99
CA VAL A 319 19.76 19.42 -6.47
C VAL A 319 19.01 20.53 -5.75
N SER A 320 17.81 20.86 -6.23
CA SER A 320 16.91 21.85 -5.64
C SER A 320 15.57 21.22 -5.23
N LYS A 321 14.92 21.83 -4.23
CA LYS A 321 13.52 21.56 -3.86
C LYS A 321 12.52 22.46 -4.58
N VAL A 322 13.02 23.55 -5.16
CA VAL A 322 12.20 24.53 -5.87
C VAL A 322 12.57 24.50 -7.35
N PRO A 323 11.61 24.35 -8.26
CA PRO A 323 11.87 24.44 -9.69
C PRO A 323 12.31 25.86 -10.06
N SER A 324 13.21 25.97 -11.04
CA SER A 324 13.79 27.22 -11.51
C SER A 324 13.44 27.43 -12.98
N ALA A 325 13.11 28.68 -13.35
CA ALA A 325 12.97 29.07 -14.75
C ALA A 325 14.33 29.26 -15.46
N LYS A 326 15.41 29.38 -14.69
CA LYS A 326 16.80 29.44 -15.19
C LYS A 326 17.40 28.04 -15.21
N GLY A 327 18.15 27.70 -16.25
CA GLY A 327 18.79 26.40 -16.39
C GLY A 327 17.92 25.34 -17.04
N ILE A 328 18.50 24.15 -17.21
CA ILE A 328 17.77 22.95 -17.65
C ILE A 328 17.41 22.15 -16.41
N MET A 329 16.14 21.74 -16.32
CA MET A 329 15.60 21.05 -15.16
C MET A 329 15.23 19.61 -15.52
N LEU A 330 15.57 18.66 -14.64
CA LEU A 330 15.13 17.28 -14.66
C LEU A 330 14.32 16.98 -13.39
N GLY A 331 13.06 16.59 -13.58
CA GLY A 331 12.13 16.21 -12.50
C GLY A 331 10.67 16.20 -12.96
N PRO A 332 9.72 15.84 -12.07
CA PRO A 332 9.88 15.70 -10.62
C PRO A 332 10.50 14.38 -10.13
N ILE A 333 11.46 14.49 -9.21
CA ILE A 333 12.13 13.37 -8.53
C ILE A 333 11.60 13.24 -7.09
N ARG A 334 11.26 12.02 -6.64
CA ARG A 334 10.57 11.81 -5.35
C ARG A 334 11.43 12.09 -4.12
N THR A 335 12.72 11.78 -4.16
CA THR A 335 13.60 11.87 -3.00
C THR A 335 14.89 12.61 -3.34
N ARG A 336 15.50 13.20 -2.31
CA ARG A 336 16.82 13.85 -2.47
C ARG A 336 17.92 12.83 -2.75
N GLY A 337 17.78 11.59 -2.25
CA GLY A 337 18.69 10.48 -2.55
C GLY A 337 18.69 10.16 -4.04
N MET A 338 17.52 9.86 -4.61
CA MET A 338 17.39 9.61 -6.05
C MET A 338 17.87 10.79 -6.90
N ALA A 339 17.60 12.04 -6.49
CA ALA A 339 18.11 13.20 -7.21
C ALA A 339 19.64 13.28 -7.20
N ARG A 340 20.30 12.84 -6.11
CA ARG A 340 21.76 12.71 -6.07
C ARG A 340 22.24 11.55 -6.92
N ASP A 341 21.55 10.41 -6.92
CA ASP A 341 21.90 9.27 -7.76
C ASP A 341 21.86 9.64 -9.25
N VAL A 342 20.92 10.51 -9.66
CA VAL A 342 20.86 11.08 -11.02
C VAL A 342 22.06 11.98 -11.32
N VAL A 343 22.43 12.88 -10.39
CA VAL A 343 23.63 13.72 -10.54
C VAL A 343 24.87 12.84 -10.68
N ASP A 344 25.03 11.88 -9.78
CA ASP A 344 26.12 10.93 -9.77
C ASP A 344 26.18 10.06 -11.04
N ALA A 345 25.03 9.68 -11.59
CA ALA A 345 24.94 8.93 -12.84
C ALA A 345 25.65 9.71 -13.96
N ILE A 346 25.28 10.98 -14.14
CA ILE A 346 25.83 11.88 -15.16
C ILE A 346 27.30 12.20 -14.87
N GLU A 347 27.60 12.71 -13.67
CA GLU A 347 28.94 13.19 -13.31
C GLU A 347 29.96 12.05 -13.28
N SER A 348 29.54 10.81 -13.02
CA SER A 348 30.49 9.71 -13.02
C SER A 348 31.09 9.51 -14.41
N VAL A 349 30.31 9.63 -15.49
CA VAL A 349 30.76 9.32 -16.86
C VAL A 349 31.05 10.54 -17.72
N LEU A 350 30.60 11.73 -17.32
CA LEU A 350 30.88 13.00 -18.00
C LEU A 350 31.68 13.93 -17.09
N PRO A 351 32.78 14.56 -17.58
CA PRO A 351 33.69 15.37 -16.77
C PRO A 351 33.15 16.79 -16.49
N LEU A 352 31.94 16.88 -15.93
CA LEU A 352 31.31 18.14 -15.55
C LEU A 352 31.96 18.72 -14.27
N SER A 353 31.99 20.05 -14.14
CA SER A 353 32.48 20.73 -12.94
C SER A 353 31.57 20.43 -11.75
N ARG A 354 32.20 20.01 -10.65
CA ARG A 354 31.52 19.69 -9.38
C ARG A 354 31.76 20.73 -8.30
N CYS A 355 32.50 21.79 -8.64
CA CYS A 355 32.92 22.79 -7.68
C CYS A 355 31.76 23.70 -7.27
N THR A 356 31.71 24.06 -5.98
CA THR A 356 30.72 25.01 -5.45
C THR A 356 31.19 26.47 -5.51
N ILE A 357 32.46 26.69 -5.88
CA ILE A 357 33.02 28.03 -6.06
C ILE A 357 32.28 28.73 -7.20
N ARG A 358 31.81 29.95 -6.92
CA ARG A 358 31.17 30.80 -7.93
C ARG A 358 32.24 31.49 -8.76
N MET A 359 32.38 31.06 -10.00
CA MET A 359 33.28 31.63 -10.99
C MET A 359 32.45 32.54 -11.90
N GLY A 360 32.47 33.84 -11.60
CA GLY A 360 31.85 34.85 -12.47
C GLY A 360 32.73 35.16 -13.68
N ARG A 361 32.25 36.01 -14.59
CA ARG A 361 32.92 36.37 -15.86
C ARG A 361 34.36 36.90 -15.72
N ASN A 362 34.70 37.44 -14.56
CA ASN A 362 36.02 37.99 -14.27
C ASN A 362 36.81 37.13 -13.27
N TYR A 363 36.41 35.86 -13.10
CA TYR A 363 37.11 34.94 -12.22
C TYR A 363 38.49 34.64 -12.78
N VAL A 364 39.51 34.82 -11.95
CA VAL A 364 40.89 34.42 -12.24
C VAL A 364 41.30 33.43 -11.16
N ALA A 365 41.79 32.26 -11.57
CA ALA A 365 42.26 31.27 -10.63
C ALA A 365 43.55 31.76 -9.93
N PRO A 366 43.71 31.52 -8.61
CA PRO A 366 44.97 31.75 -7.93
C PRO A 366 46.12 31.00 -8.60
N GLU A 367 47.32 31.59 -8.63
CA GLU A 367 48.51 30.97 -9.24
C GLU A 367 48.90 29.63 -8.60
N ASP A 368 48.59 29.46 -7.31
CA ASP A 368 48.86 28.26 -6.51
C ASP A 368 47.63 27.34 -6.35
N ALA A 369 46.56 27.56 -7.12
CA ALA A 369 45.32 26.81 -6.98
C ALA A 369 45.51 25.31 -7.30
N SER A 370 45.31 24.47 -6.28
CA SER A 370 45.43 23.02 -6.46
C SER A 370 44.29 22.44 -7.32
N VAL A 371 44.63 21.55 -8.27
CA VAL A 371 43.65 20.78 -9.04
C VAL A 371 42.96 19.76 -8.11
N CYS A 372 41.62 19.72 -8.13
CA CYS A 372 40.85 18.85 -7.26
C CYS A 372 40.97 17.36 -7.63
N SER A 373 40.73 16.47 -6.66
CA SER A 373 40.88 15.03 -6.85
C SER A 373 40.02 14.46 -7.98
N ALA A 374 38.79 14.97 -8.17
CA ALA A 374 37.92 14.53 -9.26
C ALA A 374 38.55 14.83 -10.63
N ALA A 375 39.17 16.01 -10.79
CA ALA A 375 39.84 16.38 -12.02
C ALA A 375 41.15 15.62 -12.24
N ARG A 376 41.92 15.35 -11.18
CA ARG A 376 43.11 14.48 -11.27
C ARG A 376 42.76 13.06 -11.71
N LEU A 377 41.56 12.59 -11.40
CA LEU A 377 41.01 11.29 -11.83
C LEU A 377 40.29 11.34 -13.18
N GLY A 378 40.27 12.49 -13.87
CA GLY A 378 39.57 12.68 -15.15
C GLY A 378 38.04 12.69 -15.06
N LEU A 379 37.47 12.78 -13.85
CA LEU A 379 36.03 12.73 -13.58
C LEU A 379 35.34 14.11 -13.58
N ALA A 380 36.11 15.19 -13.72
CA ALA A 380 35.63 16.57 -13.77
C ALA A 380 36.65 17.49 -14.45
N GLN A 381 36.21 18.55 -15.11
CA GLN A 381 37.09 19.69 -15.37
C GLN A 381 37.21 20.59 -14.13
N CYS A 382 38.36 21.25 -13.95
CA CYS A 382 38.68 22.09 -12.79
C CYS A 382 38.91 23.56 -13.18
N PRO A 383 37.87 24.28 -13.62
CA PRO A 383 38.01 25.70 -13.96
C PRO A 383 38.44 26.57 -12.77
N CYS A 384 38.14 26.14 -11.53
CA CYS A 384 38.54 26.90 -10.34
C CYS A 384 40.06 26.94 -10.12
N SER A 385 40.82 25.98 -10.67
CA SER A 385 42.30 26.00 -10.67
C SER A 385 42.88 26.55 -11.98
N GLY A 386 42.06 27.10 -12.87
CA GLY A 386 42.50 27.61 -14.17
C GLY A 386 42.85 26.52 -15.19
N SER A 387 42.66 25.23 -14.85
CA SER A 387 43.00 24.10 -15.71
C SER A 387 41.83 23.62 -16.57
N GLY A 388 40.69 24.31 -16.53
CA GLY A 388 39.53 24.02 -17.35
C GLY A 388 39.66 24.66 -18.72
N ASP A 389 39.19 23.97 -19.76
CA ASP A 389 39.15 24.52 -21.12
C ASP A 389 37.70 24.78 -21.53
N ALA A 390 37.36 26.03 -21.78
CA ALA A 390 35.97 26.45 -21.99
C ALA A 390 35.35 25.78 -23.24
N SER A 391 36.15 25.54 -24.28
CA SER A 391 35.67 24.97 -25.55
C SER A 391 35.26 23.51 -25.41
N THR A 392 36.11 22.69 -24.79
CA THR A 392 35.82 21.28 -24.49
C THR A 392 34.76 21.15 -23.40
N TYR A 393 34.72 22.08 -22.44
CA TYR A 393 33.68 22.10 -21.41
C TYR A 393 32.29 22.36 -21.99
N ALA A 394 32.17 23.24 -22.97
CA ALA A 394 30.91 23.51 -23.65
C ALA A 394 30.33 22.24 -24.32
N ILE A 395 31.17 21.36 -24.88
CA ILE A 395 30.75 20.07 -25.44
C ILE A 395 30.19 19.16 -24.34
N VAL A 396 30.88 19.07 -23.20
CA VAL A 396 30.41 18.28 -22.04
C VAL A 396 29.06 18.80 -21.55
N VAL A 397 28.91 20.14 -21.44
CA VAL A 397 27.66 20.78 -21.03
C VAL A 397 26.53 20.49 -22.01
N ASP A 398 26.80 20.49 -23.32
CA ASP A 398 25.80 20.13 -24.34
C ASP A 398 25.34 18.67 -24.19
N THR A 399 26.27 17.73 -24.00
CA THR A 399 25.92 16.33 -23.76
C THR A 399 25.06 16.17 -22.49
N VAL A 400 25.40 16.86 -21.40
CA VAL A 400 24.57 16.87 -20.19
C VAL A 400 23.19 17.48 -20.45
N ALA A 401 23.12 18.55 -21.22
CA ALA A 401 21.87 19.21 -21.59
C ALA A 401 20.95 18.29 -22.41
N ARG A 402 21.50 17.59 -23.42
CA ARG A 402 20.77 16.59 -24.23
C ARG A 402 20.29 15.41 -23.36
N ASN A 403 21.16 14.89 -22.50
CA ASN A 403 20.80 13.84 -21.54
C ASN A 403 19.60 14.24 -20.66
N MET A 404 19.65 15.43 -20.06
CA MET A 404 18.57 15.94 -19.20
C MET A 404 17.27 16.22 -19.96
N ARG A 405 17.32 16.36 -21.29
CA ARG A 405 16.13 16.49 -22.16
C ARG A 405 15.58 15.16 -22.67
N GLY A 406 16.22 14.04 -22.32
CA GLY A 406 15.74 12.69 -22.66
C GLY A 406 16.62 11.91 -23.64
N GLU A 407 17.69 12.50 -24.18
CA GLU A 407 18.66 11.82 -25.05
C GLU A 407 19.72 11.12 -24.18
N SER A 408 19.33 10.03 -23.51
CA SER A 408 20.16 9.40 -22.48
C SER A 408 21.10 8.29 -22.94
N ASP A 409 21.00 7.86 -24.19
CA ASP A 409 21.66 6.64 -24.69
C ASP A 409 23.18 6.66 -24.50
N GLU A 410 23.82 7.80 -24.72
CA GLU A 410 25.27 7.97 -24.52
C GLU A 410 25.67 7.72 -23.06
N VAL A 411 25.01 8.41 -22.11
CA VAL A 411 25.29 8.28 -20.67
C VAL A 411 24.96 6.87 -20.16
N VAL A 412 23.84 6.30 -20.59
CA VAL A 412 23.44 4.94 -20.21
C VAL A 412 24.44 3.91 -20.75
N SER A 413 24.92 4.07 -21.98
CA SER A 413 25.93 3.19 -22.58
C SER A 413 27.25 3.24 -21.81
N LEU A 414 27.72 4.44 -21.45
CA LEU A 414 28.94 4.61 -20.65
C LEU A 414 28.82 3.99 -19.25
N LEU A 415 27.68 4.18 -18.58
CA LEU A 415 27.40 3.57 -17.27
C LEU A 415 27.33 2.05 -17.37
N THR A 416 26.73 1.53 -18.44
CA THR A 416 26.61 0.09 -18.70
C THR A 416 27.98 -0.53 -18.94
N ALA A 417 28.85 0.13 -19.72
CA ALA A 417 30.22 -0.32 -19.92
C ALA A 417 30.99 -0.42 -18.60
N ARG A 418 30.90 0.60 -17.73
CA ARG A 418 31.52 0.55 -16.39
C ARG A 418 30.93 -0.52 -15.49
N MET A 419 29.62 -0.73 -15.54
CA MET A 419 28.96 -1.80 -14.81
C MET A 419 29.51 -3.16 -15.23
N MET A 420 29.64 -3.41 -16.54
CA MET A 420 30.22 -4.64 -17.09
C MET A 420 31.69 -4.80 -16.70
N GLU A 421 32.49 -3.73 -16.77
CA GLU A 421 33.88 -3.74 -16.32
C GLU A 421 34.02 -4.11 -14.83
N HIS A 422 33.22 -3.49 -13.96
CA HIS A 422 33.20 -3.83 -12.54
C HIS A 422 32.75 -5.27 -12.30
N SER A 423 31.73 -5.73 -13.02
CA SER A 423 31.23 -7.11 -12.94
C SER A 423 32.31 -8.12 -13.35
N ASN A 424 33.00 -7.88 -14.46
CA ASN A 424 34.08 -8.73 -14.95
C ASN A 424 35.25 -8.81 -13.97
N ASN A 425 35.51 -7.71 -13.25
CA ASN A 425 36.52 -7.62 -12.19
C ASN A 425 36.01 -8.11 -10.81
N GLN A 426 34.84 -8.75 -10.75
CA GLN A 426 34.21 -9.26 -9.52
C GLN A 426 33.95 -8.17 -8.44
N ARG A 427 33.85 -6.90 -8.87
CA ARG A 427 33.52 -5.74 -8.03
C ARG A 427 32.01 -5.50 -8.05
N PHE A 428 31.27 -6.44 -7.44
CA PHE A 428 29.81 -6.49 -7.54
C PHE A 428 29.10 -5.29 -6.90
N GLU A 429 29.67 -4.68 -5.85
CA GLU A 429 29.08 -3.48 -5.24
C GLU A 429 29.13 -2.26 -6.16
N GLU A 430 30.24 -2.05 -6.86
CA GLU A 430 30.41 -1.00 -7.86
C GLU A 430 29.54 -1.22 -9.09
N ALA A 431 29.43 -2.47 -9.54
CA ALA A 431 28.50 -2.84 -10.61
C ALA A 431 27.05 -2.52 -10.19
N ALA A 432 26.65 -2.91 -8.98
CA ALA A 432 25.32 -2.61 -8.44
C ALA A 432 25.07 -1.09 -8.30
N ARG A 433 26.08 -0.30 -7.88
CA ARG A 433 25.99 1.16 -7.86
C ARG A 433 25.73 1.75 -9.26
N SER A 434 26.43 1.27 -10.28
CA SER A 434 26.26 1.72 -11.66
C SER A 434 24.85 1.37 -12.19
N ARG A 435 24.37 0.15 -11.92
CA ARG A 435 23.00 -0.28 -12.23
C ARG A 435 21.95 0.61 -11.57
N ASN A 436 22.08 0.86 -10.26
CA ASN A 436 21.13 1.69 -9.50
C ASN A 436 21.10 3.15 -10.01
N ARG A 437 22.23 3.67 -10.50
CA ARG A 437 22.33 4.99 -11.12
C ARG A 437 21.61 5.04 -12.47
N ILE A 438 21.78 4.02 -13.32
CA ILE A 438 21.02 3.88 -14.58
C ILE A 438 19.52 3.84 -14.27
N ASP A 439 19.10 3.01 -13.32
CA ASP A 439 17.69 2.88 -12.92
C ASP A 439 17.11 4.23 -12.44
N SER A 440 17.88 4.97 -11.64
CA SER A 440 17.49 6.29 -11.12
C SER A 440 17.38 7.35 -12.21
N LEU A 441 18.33 7.39 -13.15
CA LEU A 441 18.32 8.29 -14.30
C LEU A 441 17.13 8.03 -15.22
N ASN A 442 16.95 6.77 -15.64
CA ASN A 442 15.84 6.38 -16.52
C ASN A 442 14.49 6.66 -15.86
N THR A 443 14.35 6.37 -14.56
CA THR A 443 13.12 6.67 -13.81
C THR A 443 12.84 8.19 -13.77
N ALA A 444 13.87 9.02 -13.58
CA ALA A 444 13.71 10.48 -13.57
C ALA A 444 13.28 11.01 -14.96
N LEU A 445 13.96 10.58 -16.02
CA LEU A 445 13.67 10.99 -17.40
C LEU A 445 12.30 10.53 -17.85
N PHE A 446 11.92 9.28 -17.56
CA PHE A 446 10.61 8.74 -17.87
C PHE A 446 9.49 9.56 -17.22
N ARG A 447 9.62 9.86 -15.93
CA ARG A 447 8.62 10.67 -15.19
C ARG A 447 8.49 12.08 -15.75
N GLN A 448 9.61 12.72 -16.12
CA GLN A 448 9.57 14.03 -16.76
C GLN A 448 8.87 13.95 -18.11
N ARG A 449 9.28 13.01 -18.97
CA ARG A 449 8.69 12.81 -20.29
C ARG A 449 7.18 12.59 -20.23
N GLN A 450 6.70 11.75 -19.31
CA GLN A 450 5.26 11.54 -19.11
C GLN A 450 4.53 12.82 -18.71
N ALA A 451 5.09 13.58 -17.75
CA ALA A 451 4.48 14.83 -17.31
C ALA A 451 4.44 15.89 -18.43
N ASP A 452 5.50 15.98 -19.22
CA ASP A 452 5.61 16.95 -20.31
C ASP A 452 4.72 16.55 -21.50
N ALA A 453 4.67 15.27 -21.86
CA ALA A 453 3.77 14.76 -22.89
C ALA A 453 2.32 15.08 -22.58
N LEU A 454 1.85 14.79 -21.35
CA LEU A 454 0.48 15.08 -20.93
C LEU A 454 0.13 16.57 -20.98
N ARG A 455 1.09 17.44 -20.71
CA ARG A 455 0.89 18.89 -20.78
C ARG A 455 0.81 19.39 -22.22
N GLN A 456 1.59 18.81 -23.12
CA GLN A 456 1.66 19.21 -24.53
C GLN A 456 0.51 18.64 -25.37
N GLN A 457 -0.05 17.49 -24.98
CA GLN A 457 -1.05 16.75 -25.74
C GLN A 457 -2.42 17.46 -25.85
N GLY A 458 -2.65 18.56 -25.13
CA GLY A 458 -3.91 19.30 -25.16
C GLY A 458 -5.03 18.53 -24.47
N ASP A 459 -6.17 18.35 -25.14
CA ASP A 459 -7.32 17.58 -24.64
C ASP A 459 -7.15 16.09 -24.95
N LEU A 460 -7.42 15.26 -23.95
CA LEU A 460 -7.25 13.82 -23.98
C LEU A 460 -8.46 13.15 -23.30
N GLU A 461 -9.05 12.18 -23.98
CA GLU A 461 -10.05 11.28 -23.39
C GLU A 461 -9.44 9.90 -23.16
N LEU A 462 -9.60 9.36 -21.95
CA LEU A 462 -9.15 8.01 -21.58
C LEU A 462 -10.34 7.21 -21.08
N SER A 463 -10.44 5.95 -21.47
CA SER A 463 -11.50 5.05 -20.99
C SER A 463 -10.92 3.81 -20.33
N VAL A 464 -11.43 3.47 -19.14
CA VAL A 464 -11.04 2.31 -18.35
C VAL A 464 -12.31 1.58 -17.89
N GLY A 465 -12.62 0.45 -18.53
CA GLY A 465 -13.87 -0.24 -18.31
C GLY A 465 -15.06 0.65 -18.65
N HIS A 466 -15.88 0.98 -17.65
CA HIS A 466 -17.09 1.81 -17.76
C HIS A 466 -16.88 3.27 -17.31
N ILE A 467 -15.62 3.67 -17.12
CA ILE A 467 -15.23 5.01 -16.68
C ILE A 467 -14.47 5.72 -17.79
N SER A 468 -14.89 6.94 -18.16
CA SER A 468 -14.18 7.83 -19.07
C SER A 468 -13.65 9.06 -18.32
N TYR A 469 -12.42 9.47 -18.60
CA TYR A 469 -11.75 10.63 -18.03
C TYR A 469 -11.49 11.65 -19.12
N GLN A 470 -11.98 12.87 -18.93
CA GLN A 470 -11.66 14.02 -19.76
C GLN A 470 -10.52 14.78 -19.11
N ILE A 471 -9.39 14.89 -19.81
CA ILE A 471 -8.15 15.48 -19.31
C ILE A 471 -7.73 16.59 -20.26
N SER A 472 -7.27 17.72 -19.72
CA SER A 472 -6.72 18.82 -20.51
C SER A 472 -5.38 19.25 -19.92
N ALA A 473 -4.32 19.25 -20.72
CA ALA A 473 -2.95 19.59 -20.30
C ALA A 473 -2.48 18.82 -19.03
N GLY A 474 -2.89 17.54 -18.91
CA GLY A 474 -2.59 16.68 -17.77
C GLY A 474 -3.44 16.90 -16.52
N ILE A 475 -4.50 17.71 -16.60
CA ILE A 475 -5.42 18.04 -15.50
C ILE A 475 -6.78 17.39 -15.77
N LEU A 476 -7.34 16.71 -14.76
CA LEU A 476 -8.62 16.03 -14.88
C LEU A 476 -9.76 17.06 -14.91
N GLN A 477 -10.48 17.14 -16.02
CA GLN A 477 -11.63 18.03 -16.19
C GLN A 477 -12.91 17.43 -15.60
N SER A 478 -13.16 16.16 -15.93
CA SER A 478 -14.32 15.41 -15.43
C SER A 478 -14.12 13.91 -15.55
N THR A 479 -14.83 13.17 -14.70
CA THR A 479 -14.93 11.71 -14.78
C THR A 479 -16.37 11.34 -15.13
N THR A 480 -16.58 10.47 -16.09
CA THR A 480 -17.90 9.97 -16.47
C THR A 480 -17.98 8.48 -16.13
N ILE A 481 -19.00 8.07 -15.38
CA ILE A 481 -19.27 6.67 -15.05
C ILE A 481 -20.67 6.30 -15.52
N ASN A 482 -20.83 5.24 -16.32
CA ASN A 482 -22.12 4.81 -16.86
C ASN A 482 -22.94 5.94 -17.52
N GLY A 483 -22.25 6.88 -18.19
CA GLY A 483 -22.87 8.06 -18.82
C GLY A 483 -23.18 9.23 -17.87
N LEU A 484 -23.04 9.06 -16.55
CA LEU A 484 -23.18 10.13 -15.56
C LEU A 484 -21.86 10.88 -15.40
N LYS A 485 -21.87 12.17 -15.77
CA LYS A 485 -20.70 13.05 -15.65
C LYS A 485 -20.56 13.56 -14.22
N ILE A 486 -19.47 13.18 -13.57
CA ILE A 486 -19.03 13.65 -12.26
C ILE A 486 -18.06 14.81 -12.42
N THR A 487 -18.50 15.97 -11.95
CA THR A 487 -17.74 17.21 -11.86
C THR A 487 -17.89 17.79 -10.44
N PRO A 488 -17.07 18.77 -10.05
CA PRO A 488 -17.28 19.52 -8.80
C PRO A 488 -18.72 20.07 -8.62
N GLU A 489 -19.42 20.34 -9.73
CA GLU A 489 -20.79 20.86 -9.75
C GLU A 489 -21.85 19.77 -9.59
N SER A 490 -21.60 18.56 -10.13
CA SER A 490 -22.58 17.47 -10.12
C SER A 490 -22.39 16.47 -8.96
N VAL A 491 -21.23 16.45 -8.32
CA VAL A 491 -20.98 15.59 -7.15
C VAL A 491 -21.76 16.10 -5.93
N GLU A 492 -22.34 15.18 -5.17
CA GLU A 492 -22.93 15.51 -3.88
C GLU A 492 -21.83 15.87 -2.88
N LEU A 493 -21.93 17.05 -2.28
CA LEU A 493 -20.92 17.58 -1.37
C LEU A 493 -21.49 17.72 0.03
N PRO A 494 -20.75 17.26 1.05
CA PRO A 494 -21.17 17.44 2.43
C PRO A 494 -21.18 18.93 2.78
N THR A 495 -22.14 19.33 3.61
CA THR A 495 -22.21 20.71 4.10
C THR A 495 -21.17 20.91 5.21
N ILE A 496 -20.13 21.69 4.91
CA ILE A 496 -19.09 22.06 5.85
C ILE A 496 -18.87 23.58 5.83
N LYS A 497 -18.04 24.11 6.73
CA LYS A 497 -17.80 25.55 6.82
C LYS A 497 -17.16 26.13 5.55
N GLN A 498 -16.31 25.36 4.88
CA GLN A 498 -15.66 25.77 3.63
C GLN A 498 -16.49 25.41 2.41
N ASP A 499 -16.41 26.24 1.37
CA ASP A 499 -17.00 25.96 0.06
C ASP A 499 -16.20 24.85 -0.66
N LEU A 500 -16.59 23.59 -0.44
CA LEU A 500 -15.96 22.44 -1.10
C LEU A 500 -16.05 22.52 -2.63
N ARG A 501 -17.12 23.11 -3.17
CA ARG A 501 -17.28 23.23 -4.61
C ARG A 501 -16.19 24.13 -5.18
N ALA A 502 -15.96 25.29 -4.57
CA ALA A 502 -14.85 26.17 -4.93
C ALA A 502 -13.48 25.46 -4.77
N LEU A 503 -13.31 24.64 -3.72
CA LEU A 503 -12.08 23.89 -3.50
C LEU A 503 -11.82 22.77 -4.52
N LEU A 504 -12.86 22.27 -5.21
CA LEU A 504 -12.75 21.19 -6.19
C LEU A 504 -12.64 21.67 -7.65
N GLN A 505 -12.93 22.95 -7.92
CA GLN A 505 -12.84 23.52 -9.26
C GLN A 505 -11.50 23.21 -9.96
N VAL A 506 -11.57 23.02 -11.27
CA VAL A 506 -10.39 22.79 -12.12
C VAL A 506 -9.43 23.98 -11.97
N PRO A 507 -8.13 23.74 -11.75
CA PRO A 507 -7.13 24.79 -11.64
C PRO A 507 -6.83 25.43 -13.01
N ILE A 508 -7.65 26.39 -13.43
CA ILE A 508 -7.46 27.12 -14.69
C ILE A 508 -6.35 28.16 -14.52
N GLY A 509 -5.36 28.16 -15.41
CA GLY A 509 -4.28 29.17 -15.46
C GLY A 509 -3.29 29.11 -14.28
N GLU A 510 -3.32 28.06 -13.46
CA GLU A 510 -2.36 27.91 -12.36
C GLU A 510 -0.95 27.54 -12.88
N ALA A 511 0.08 28.05 -12.21
CA ALA A 511 1.47 27.71 -12.52
C ALA A 511 1.69 26.18 -12.49
N HIS A 512 2.40 25.64 -13.48
CA HIS A 512 2.61 24.18 -13.66
C HIS A 512 3.09 23.45 -12.42
N VAL A 513 3.88 24.12 -11.57
CA VAL A 513 4.43 23.57 -10.33
C VAL A 513 3.31 23.24 -9.33
N LYS A 514 2.25 24.05 -9.28
CA LYS A 514 1.13 23.91 -8.34
C LYS A 514 0.23 22.72 -8.65
N VAL A 515 0.16 22.33 -9.92
CA VAL A 515 -0.70 21.24 -10.41
C VAL A 515 0.08 19.95 -10.69
N LEU A 516 1.38 19.94 -10.44
CA LEU A 516 2.25 18.82 -10.80
C LEU A 516 1.83 17.51 -10.12
N ASP A 517 1.31 17.56 -8.89
CA ASP A 517 0.79 16.38 -8.21
C ASP A 517 -0.36 15.72 -8.96
N GLU A 518 -1.26 16.54 -9.51
CA GLU A 518 -2.40 16.10 -10.31
C GLU A 518 -1.93 15.53 -11.66
N VAL A 519 -1.01 16.22 -12.34
CA VAL A 519 -0.38 15.71 -13.58
C VAL A 519 0.29 14.36 -13.35
N MET A 520 1.03 14.20 -12.24
CA MET A 520 1.65 12.92 -11.91
C MET A 520 0.62 11.85 -11.52
N CYS A 521 -0.57 12.23 -11.02
CA CYS A 521 -1.67 11.30 -10.79
C CYS A 521 -2.20 10.76 -12.11
N VAL A 522 -2.49 11.65 -13.07
CA VAL A 522 -2.93 11.28 -14.42
C VAL A 522 -1.87 10.46 -15.17
N ALA A 523 -0.58 10.80 -15.05
CA ALA A 523 0.51 10.02 -15.63
C ALA A 523 0.51 8.55 -15.19
N ARG A 524 0.18 8.28 -13.92
CA ARG A 524 0.08 6.90 -13.41
C ARG A 524 -1.15 6.17 -13.96
N LEU A 525 -2.26 6.89 -14.17
CA LEU A 525 -3.44 6.31 -14.83
C LEU A 525 -3.08 5.87 -16.26
N VAL A 526 -2.43 6.74 -17.04
CA VAL A 526 -2.00 6.42 -18.41
C VAL A 526 -1.04 5.22 -18.44
N GLU A 527 -0.07 5.18 -17.51
CA GLU A 527 0.87 4.06 -17.38
C GLU A 527 0.16 2.73 -17.05
N SER A 528 -0.93 2.75 -16.29
CA SER A 528 -1.67 1.53 -15.97
C SER A 528 -2.47 0.95 -17.14
N LEU A 529 -2.58 1.68 -18.25
CA LEU A 529 -3.36 1.28 -19.44
C LEU A 529 -2.50 0.83 -20.62
N GLY A 530 -1.19 1.10 -20.59
CA GLY A 530 -0.22 0.62 -21.58
C GLY A 530 0.58 -0.56 -21.05
#